data_AF-A0A7S2R731-F1
#
_entry.id   AF-A0A7S2R731-F1
#
_cell.length_a   1.000
_cell.length_b   1.000
_cell.length_c   1.000
_cell.angle_alpha   90.00
_cell.angle_beta   90.00
_cell.angle_gamma   90.00
#
_symmetry.space_group_name_H-M   'P 1'
#
loop_
_entity.id
_entity.type
_entity.pdbx_description
1 polymer ?
#
loop_
_entity_poly.entity_id
_entity_poly.type
_entity_poly.pdbx_seq_one_letter_code
_entity_poly.pdbx_strand_id
1 'polypeptide(L)'
;MARFSFVCAMMLLSSANALAPSKPTVGRRQLFGIVGSAVTAAAVMASSPEGAEALALKVGPASPFSGDYEDPNHPGCLRQVKVVGAPLKGDGTRPNTPIIEITGYDGSGKGSTCTEADRPSREQLWKVQGKLKSNTVASIDFSSKGGPANLVGTFDTDGIVFPDGNKWTKIDFGTPKRRPIDMRTLKSE
;
A
#
# COMPACT_ATOMS: atom_id res chain seq x y z
N MET A 1 53.61 -75.46 -9.11
CA MET A 1 52.18 -75.10 -8.89
C MET A 1 51.88 -73.95 -9.83
N ALA A 2 51.46 -74.23 -11.08
CA ALA A 2 50.08 -74.45 -11.51
C ALA A 2 49.18 -73.19 -11.46
N ARG A 3 49.07 -72.53 -12.63
CA ARG A 3 47.87 -71.95 -13.29
C ARG A 3 47.24 -70.72 -12.60
N PHE A 4 46.94 -69.64 -13.30
CA PHE A 4 45.88 -69.55 -14.31
C PHE A 4 46.12 -68.42 -15.33
N SER A 5 46.00 -68.76 -16.62
CA SER A 5 45.72 -67.83 -17.71
C SER A 5 44.28 -67.32 -17.63
N PHE A 6 44.00 -66.11 -18.14
CA PHE A 6 42.90 -65.93 -19.10
C PHE A 6 43.10 -64.64 -19.93
N VAL A 7 42.96 -64.81 -21.23
CA VAL A 7 43.04 -63.83 -22.32
C VAL A 7 41.61 -63.40 -22.68
N CYS A 8 41.38 -62.13 -23.00
CA CYS A 8 40.30 -61.65 -23.89
C CYS A 8 40.58 -60.17 -24.22
N ALA A 9 41.11 -59.74 -25.37
CA ALA A 9 40.66 -59.84 -26.77
C ALA A 9 39.40 -59.02 -27.11
N MET A 10 39.60 -58.05 -28.04
CA MET A 10 38.61 -57.37 -28.90
C MET A 10 37.65 -56.37 -28.21
N MET A 11 37.21 -55.27 -28.82
CA MET A 11 36.91 -55.01 -30.23
C MET A 11 36.81 -53.50 -30.53
N LEU A 12 36.96 -53.16 -31.81
CA LEU A 12 36.92 -51.83 -32.44
C LEU A 12 35.49 -51.30 -32.72
N LEU A 13 35.42 -50.04 -33.20
CA LEU A 13 34.38 -49.41 -34.07
C LEU A 13 33.10 -48.91 -33.35
N SER A 14 32.45 -47.78 -33.66
CA SER A 14 32.38 -46.93 -34.85
C SER A 14 31.83 -45.52 -34.54
N SER A 15 32.16 -44.60 -35.43
CA SER A 15 31.69 -43.23 -35.65
C SER A 15 30.18 -43.02 -35.81
N ALA A 16 29.70 -41.82 -35.45
CA ALA A 16 28.59 -41.15 -36.15
C ALA A 16 28.90 -39.66 -36.34
N ASN A 17 28.97 -39.26 -37.61
CA ASN A 17 28.93 -37.87 -38.08
C ASN A 17 27.55 -37.25 -37.82
N ALA A 18 27.48 -35.94 -37.53
CA ALA A 18 26.60 -35.01 -38.26
C ALA A 18 26.68 -33.54 -37.77
N LEU A 19 26.94 -32.66 -38.74
CA LEU A 19 26.47 -31.27 -38.91
C LEU A 19 26.75 -30.19 -37.85
N ALA A 20 27.74 -29.35 -38.17
CA ALA A 20 27.64 -27.89 -38.03
C ALA A 20 26.93 -27.30 -39.27
N PRO A 21 26.58 -25.99 -39.36
CA PRO A 21 26.24 -24.99 -38.34
C PRO A 21 24.86 -24.31 -38.62
N SER A 22 24.25 -23.60 -37.65
CA SER A 22 23.34 -22.50 -37.99
C SER A 22 23.44 -21.34 -36.98
N LYS A 23 23.51 -20.15 -37.56
CA LYS A 23 23.70 -18.83 -36.93
C LYS A 23 22.50 -18.41 -36.07
N PRO A 24 22.68 -17.44 -35.15
CA PRO A 24 21.64 -17.03 -34.22
C PRO A 24 20.42 -16.45 -34.95
N THR A 25 19.23 -16.95 -34.62
CA THR A 25 17.95 -16.39 -35.05
C THR A 25 17.74 -15.04 -34.37
N VAL A 26 17.89 -13.97 -35.15
CA VAL A 26 17.56 -12.60 -34.78
C VAL A 26 16.04 -12.48 -34.57
N GLY A 27 15.63 -12.21 -33.34
CA GLY A 27 14.24 -11.99 -32.96
C GLY A 27 13.84 -10.51 -33.06
N ARG A 28 12.91 -10.21 -33.97
CA ARG A 28 11.87 -9.13 -33.99
C ARG A 28 12.18 -7.70 -33.51
N ARG A 29 13.45 -7.30 -33.35
CA ARG A 29 13.88 -5.88 -33.30
C ARG A 29 14.74 -5.52 -34.53
N GLN A 30 14.29 -5.93 -35.70
CA GLN A 30 14.74 -5.35 -36.97
C GLN A 30 13.52 -4.81 -37.71
N LEU A 31 13.02 -3.65 -37.31
CA LEU A 31 12.04 -2.94 -38.11
C LEU A 31 12.00 -1.44 -37.82
N PHE A 32 13.13 -0.75 -37.81
CA PHE A 32 13.16 0.69 -38.10
C PHE A 32 14.49 1.07 -38.77
N GLY A 33 14.43 1.24 -40.10
CA GLY A 33 15.26 2.18 -40.85
C GLY A 33 16.75 1.86 -41.01
N ILE A 34 17.11 1.15 -42.08
CA ILE A 34 18.42 1.33 -42.71
C ILE A 34 18.35 2.66 -43.48
N VAL A 35 18.97 3.74 -42.97
CA VAL A 35 19.50 4.82 -43.80
C VAL A 35 20.73 5.43 -43.11
N GLY A 36 21.90 5.34 -43.75
CA GLY A 36 22.97 6.34 -43.62
C GLY A 36 24.15 6.03 -42.68
N SER A 37 25.20 5.48 -43.27
CA SER A 37 26.62 5.85 -43.12
C SER A 37 27.22 6.16 -41.73
N ALA A 38 28.18 5.30 -41.36
CA ALA A 38 29.35 5.53 -40.50
C ALA A 38 29.48 6.91 -39.82
N VAL A 39 29.23 6.93 -38.50
CA VAL A 39 29.89 7.87 -37.56
C VAL A 39 30.27 7.11 -36.30
N THR A 40 31.51 7.33 -35.92
CA THR A 40 32.30 6.87 -34.76
C THR A 40 31.58 6.85 -33.41
N ALA A 41 31.81 5.79 -32.64
CA ALA A 41 31.79 5.70 -31.17
C ALA A 41 30.92 6.73 -30.42
N ALA A 42 29.59 6.63 -30.57
CA ALA A 42 28.68 7.31 -29.66
C ALA A 42 28.65 6.51 -28.35
N ALA A 43 29.20 7.08 -27.29
CA ALA A 43 28.96 6.63 -25.92
C ALA A 43 27.45 6.63 -25.69
N VAL A 44 26.85 5.45 -25.76
CA VAL A 44 25.47 5.24 -25.28
C VAL A 44 25.56 5.43 -23.78
N MET A 45 25.25 6.64 -23.33
CA MET A 45 24.99 6.92 -21.92
C MET A 45 23.87 5.96 -21.53
N ALA A 46 24.25 4.87 -20.86
CA ALA A 46 23.31 3.99 -20.19
C ALA A 46 22.67 4.84 -19.10
N SER A 47 21.55 5.48 -19.42
CA SER A 47 20.62 5.97 -18.42
C SER A 47 20.14 4.72 -17.68
N SER A 48 20.79 4.40 -16.57
CA SER A 48 20.27 3.45 -15.61
C SER A 48 18.81 3.87 -15.33
N PRO A 49 17.83 2.97 -15.43
CA PRO A 49 16.50 3.30 -14.97
C PRO A 49 16.63 3.60 -13.48
N GLU A 50 16.49 4.88 -13.10
CA GLU A 50 16.24 5.23 -11.71
C GLU A 50 14.99 4.44 -11.30
N GLY A 51 15.17 3.57 -10.31
CA GLY A 51 14.06 2.83 -9.74
C GLY A 51 13.06 3.83 -9.20
N ALA A 52 12.00 4.11 -9.96
CA ALA A 52 10.79 4.69 -9.42
C ALA A 52 10.18 3.64 -8.49
N GLU A 53 10.69 3.58 -7.25
CA GLU A 53 10.03 2.86 -6.17
C GLU A 53 8.75 3.63 -5.88
N ALA A 54 7.69 3.33 -6.64
CA ALA A 54 6.34 3.70 -6.27
C ALA A 54 6.02 2.94 -4.98
N LEU A 55 6.36 3.55 -3.83
CA LEU A 55 6.03 3.03 -2.52
C LEU A 55 4.53 2.79 -2.50
N ALA A 56 4.14 1.52 -2.49
CA ALA A 56 2.74 1.14 -2.42
C ALA A 56 2.12 1.82 -1.19
N LEU A 57 0.99 2.49 -1.42
CA LEU A 57 0.23 3.12 -0.34
C LEU A 57 -0.28 2.04 0.60
N LYS A 58 0.12 2.14 1.87
CA LYS A 58 -0.23 1.18 2.92
C LYS A 58 -1.70 1.33 3.28
N VAL A 59 -2.42 0.23 3.26
CA VAL A 59 -3.84 0.12 3.64
C VAL A 59 -4.02 -0.81 4.84
N GLY A 60 -5.21 -0.82 5.42
CA GLY A 60 -5.52 -1.68 6.57
C GLY A 60 -4.63 -1.36 7.78
N PRO A 61 -4.32 -2.36 8.62
CA PRO A 61 -3.48 -2.18 9.81
C PRO A 61 -2.05 -1.70 9.52
N ALA A 62 -1.54 -1.93 8.30
CA ALA A 62 -0.22 -1.48 7.89
C ALA A 62 -0.14 0.04 7.62
N SER A 63 -1.29 0.69 7.42
CA SER A 63 -1.33 2.14 7.25
C SER A 63 -1.06 2.83 8.59
N PRO A 64 -0.13 3.81 8.65
CA PRO A 64 0.11 4.54 9.89
C PRO A 64 -1.15 5.28 10.37
N PHE A 65 -1.98 5.73 9.44
CA PHE A 65 -3.27 6.37 9.72
C PHE A 65 -4.29 5.44 10.39
N SER A 66 -4.24 4.12 10.21
CA SER A 66 -5.26 3.23 10.77
C SER A 66 -5.12 3.11 12.28
N GLY A 67 -6.22 3.33 13.01
CA GLY A 67 -6.25 3.25 14.47
C GLY A 67 -7.35 4.08 15.11
N ASP A 68 -7.34 4.13 16.44
CA ASP A 68 -8.17 5.06 17.21
C ASP A 68 -7.34 6.27 17.63
N TYR A 69 -7.97 7.44 17.68
CA TYR A 69 -7.33 8.71 17.99
C TYR A 69 -8.12 9.52 19.01
N GLU A 70 -7.41 10.34 19.78
CA GLU A 70 -7.98 11.38 20.64
C GLU A 70 -7.94 12.73 19.93
N ASP A 71 -9.09 13.40 19.85
CA ASP A 71 -9.20 14.77 19.37
C ASP A 71 -9.23 15.72 20.59
N PRO A 72 -8.24 16.61 20.77
CA PRO A 72 -8.23 17.60 21.84
C PRO A 72 -9.49 18.49 21.88
N ASN A 73 -10.12 18.74 20.73
CA ASN A 73 -11.35 19.54 20.66
C ASN A 73 -12.59 18.76 21.11
N HIS A 74 -12.50 17.42 21.20
CA HIS A 74 -13.57 16.55 21.70
C HIS A 74 -13.01 15.54 22.71
N PRO A 75 -12.63 15.99 23.92
CA PRO A 75 -11.98 15.15 24.91
C PRO A 75 -12.76 13.89 25.24
N GLY A 76 -12.08 12.74 25.17
CA GLY A 76 -12.67 11.43 25.45
C GLY A 76 -13.45 10.82 24.28
N CYS A 77 -13.79 11.61 23.26
CA CYS A 77 -14.52 11.12 22.09
C CYS A 77 -13.55 10.57 21.03
N LEU A 78 -13.55 9.25 20.87
CA LEU A 78 -12.62 8.59 19.94
C LEU A 78 -12.94 8.89 18.48
N ARG A 79 -11.88 9.05 17.69
CA ARG A 79 -11.92 9.06 16.24
C ARG A 79 -11.32 7.76 15.72
N GLN A 80 -12.14 6.92 15.10
CA GLN A 80 -11.69 5.70 14.46
C GLN A 80 -11.37 5.98 13.00
N VAL A 81 -10.13 5.72 12.62
CA VAL A 81 -9.62 5.91 11.26
C VAL A 81 -9.31 4.55 10.65
N LYS A 82 -9.81 4.32 9.44
CA LYS A 82 -9.54 3.12 8.64
C LYS A 82 -9.09 3.53 7.25
N VAL A 83 -7.99 2.96 6.79
CA VAL A 83 -7.57 3.11 5.39
C VAL A 83 -7.94 1.85 4.63
N VAL A 84 -8.80 1.97 3.63
CA VAL A 84 -9.28 0.87 2.80
C VAL A 84 -8.85 1.06 1.35
N GLY A 85 -8.72 -0.04 0.62
CA GLY A 85 -8.50 0.04 -0.83
C GLY A 85 -9.65 0.75 -1.54
N ALA A 86 -9.35 1.35 -2.69
CA ALA A 86 -10.40 2.00 -3.49
C ALA A 86 -11.51 1.00 -3.88
N PRO A 87 -12.77 1.46 -3.94
CA PRO A 87 -13.87 0.63 -4.40
C PRO A 87 -13.67 0.21 -5.86
N LEU A 88 -14.16 -0.98 -6.20
CA LEU A 88 -14.27 -1.41 -7.59
C LEU A 88 -15.24 -0.48 -8.32
N LYS A 89 -14.83 0.01 -9.48
CA LYS A 89 -15.71 0.68 -10.42
C LYS A 89 -16.57 -0.35 -11.16
N GLY A 90 -17.65 0.11 -11.79
CA GLY A 90 -18.51 -0.75 -12.62
C GLY A 90 -17.82 -1.38 -13.83
N ASP A 91 -16.68 -0.82 -14.26
CA ASP A 91 -15.83 -1.38 -15.34
C ASP A 91 -14.86 -2.48 -14.84
N GLY A 92 -14.92 -2.85 -13.55
CA GLY A 92 -14.03 -3.83 -12.93
C GLY A 92 -12.65 -3.30 -12.55
N THR A 93 -12.33 -2.04 -12.83
CA THR A 93 -11.06 -1.41 -12.43
C THR A 93 -11.13 -0.86 -11.00
N ARG A 94 -9.98 -0.83 -10.31
CA ARG A 94 -9.85 -0.14 -9.01
C ARG A 94 -8.96 1.09 -9.18
N PRO A 95 -9.35 2.26 -8.67
CA PRO A 95 -8.42 3.37 -8.49
C PRO A 95 -7.22 2.92 -7.65
N ASN A 96 -6.05 3.46 -7.98
CA ASN A 96 -4.82 3.22 -7.21
C ASN A 96 -4.74 4.04 -5.92
N THR A 97 -5.74 4.89 -5.65
CA THR A 97 -5.77 5.80 -4.51
C THR A 97 -6.67 5.23 -3.41
N PRO A 98 -6.11 4.79 -2.26
CA PRO A 98 -6.89 4.33 -1.12
C PRO A 98 -7.81 5.40 -0.55
N ILE A 99 -8.87 4.94 0.10
CA ILE A 99 -9.83 5.78 0.82
C ILE A 99 -9.50 5.74 2.31
N ILE A 100 -9.48 6.91 2.93
CA ILE A 100 -9.45 7.03 4.39
C ILE A 100 -10.87 7.28 4.88
N GLU A 101 -11.34 6.46 5.81
CA GLU A 101 -12.65 6.57 6.44
C GLU A 101 -12.46 6.94 7.90
N ILE A 102 -13.15 7.97 8.35
CA ILE A 102 -13.11 8.42 9.73
C ILE A 102 -14.52 8.35 10.29
N THR A 103 -14.66 7.62 11.38
CA THR A 103 -15.88 7.57 12.18
C THR A 103 -15.59 8.22 13.51
N GLY A 104 -16.47 9.11 13.95
CA GLY A 104 -16.31 9.80 15.22
C GLY A 104 -17.63 10.13 15.88
N TYR A 105 -17.52 10.61 17.11
CA TYR A 105 -18.59 11.17 17.91
C TYR A 105 -18.06 12.44 18.56
N ASP A 106 -18.95 13.40 18.84
CA ASP A 106 -18.57 14.72 19.36
C ASP A 106 -19.15 15.00 20.74
N GLY A 107 -19.73 13.98 21.40
CA GLY A 107 -20.42 14.14 22.68
C GLY A 107 -21.78 14.84 22.52
N SER A 108 -22.74 14.48 23.37
CA SER A 108 -24.07 15.13 23.43
C SER A 108 -24.21 16.09 24.63
N GLY A 109 -23.22 16.10 25.53
CA GLY A 109 -23.20 16.92 26.75
C GLY A 109 -22.60 18.32 26.56
N LYS A 110 -22.66 19.13 27.62
CA LYS A 110 -22.00 20.45 27.64
C LYS A 110 -20.49 20.29 27.43
N GLY A 111 -19.93 20.99 26.45
CA GLY A 111 -18.50 20.98 26.16
C GLY A 111 -18.03 19.89 25.20
N SER A 112 -18.94 19.12 24.58
CA SER A 112 -18.60 18.16 23.52
C SER A 112 -17.57 17.09 23.93
N THR A 113 -17.63 16.68 25.20
CA THR A 113 -16.79 15.64 25.80
C THR A 113 -17.52 14.30 25.88
N CYS A 114 -16.77 13.20 25.86
CA CYS A 114 -17.32 11.86 26.05
C CYS A 114 -16.77 11.22 27.33
N THR A 115 -17.68 10.69 28.16
CA THR A 115 -17.34 9.88 29.32
C THR A 115 -17.66 8.41 29.05
N GLU A 116 -17.19 7.51 29.92
CA GLU A 116 -17.55 6.08 29.86
C GLU A 116 -19.05 5.83 30.03
N ALA A 117 -19.78 6.77 30.65
CA ALA A 117 -21.23 6.73 30.76
C ALA A 117 -21.93 7.23 29.48
N ASP A 118 -21.29 8.14 28.74
CA ASP A 118 -21.81 8.78 27.52
C ASP A 118 -21.35 8.06 26.24
N ARG A 119 -21.45 6.74 26.23
CA ARG A 119 -21.11 5.96 25.03
C ARG A 119 -22.08 6.27 23.89
N PRO A 120 -21.58 6.58 22.68
CA PRO A 120 -22.46 6.80 21.54
C PRO A 120 -23.16 5.53 21.11
N SER A 121 -24.42 5.66 20.67
CA SER A 121 -25.08 4.69 19.79
C SER A 121 -24.58 4.85 18.35
N ARG A 122 -24.87 3.87 17.49
CA ARG A 122 -24.37 3.82 16.12
C ARG A 122 -24.91 4.96 15.25
N GLU A 123 -26.10 5.46 15.58
CA GLU A 123 -26.82 6.53 14.89
C GLU A 123 -26.22 7.91 15.21
N GLN A 124 -25.52 8.03 16.34
CA GLN A 124 -24.86 9.27 16.76
C GLN A 124 -23.47 9.42 16.14
N LEU A 125 -22.94 8.36 15.52
CA LEU A 125 -21.66 8.39 14.86
C LEU A 125 -21.78 9.11 13.52
N TRP A 126 -20.92 10.08 13.32
CA TRP A 126 -20.71 10.68 12.02
C TRP A 126 -19.62 9.92 11.26
N LYS A 127 -19.68 10.01 9.94
CA LYS A 127 -18.67 9.45 9.04
C LYS A 127 -18.24 10.47 8.00
N VAL A 128 -16.94 10.54 7.80
CA VAL A 128 -16.31 11.33 6.73
C VAL A 128 -15.34 10.45 5.97
N GLN A 129 -15.08 10.82 4.72
CA GLN A 129 -14.17 10.09 3.85
C GLN A 129 -13.13 11.02 3.25
N GLY A 130 -12.07 10.43 2.74
CA GLY A 130 -10.97 11.14 2.14
C GLY A 130 -10.15 10.27 1.21
N LYS A 131 -9.08 10.84 0.66
CA LYS A 131 -8.14 10.17 -0.22
C LYS A 131 -6.75 10.22 0.37
N LEU A 132 -6.06 9.09 0.36
CA LEU A 132 -4.67 9.03 0.76
C LEU A 132 -3.78 9.59 -0.36
N LYS A 133 -2.96 10.60 -0.06
CA LYS A 133 -2.01 11.20 -1.02
C LYS A 133 -0.64 10.53 -0.95
N SER A 134 -0.22 10.15 0.25
CA SER A 134 1.01 9.40 0.52
C SER A 134 0.82 8.55 1.79
N ASN A 135 1.81 7.73 2.16
CA ASN A 135 1.78 7.01 3.44
C ASN A 135 1.67 7.93 4.67
N THR A 136 1.95 9.22 4.54
CA THR A 136 1.94 10.20 5.64
C THR A 136 1.03 11.40 5.40
N VAL A 137 0.33 11.48 4.25
CA VAL A 137 -0.53 12.62 3.92
C VAL A 137 -1.87 12.15 3.37
N ALA A 138 -2.96 12.71 3.88
CA ALA A 138 -4.32 12.45 3.42
C ALA A 138 -5.10 13.75 3.18
N SER A 139 -6.06 13.71 2.26
CA SER A 139 -7.09 14.76 2.07
C SER A 139 -8.40 14.23 2.62
N ILE A 140 -9.00 14.89 3.59
CA ILE A 140 -10.23 14.45 4.26
C ILE A 140 -11.34 15.48 4.00
N ASP A 141 -12.53 14.99 3.67
CA ASP A 141 -13.72 15.79 3.39
C ASP A 141 -14.63 15.87 4.62
N PHE A 142 -14.58 17.00 5.33
CA PHE A 142 -15.44 17.27 6.48
C PHE A 142 -16.73 18.02 6.12
N SER A 143 -17.07 18.17 4.83
CA SER A 143 -18.24 18.94 4.39
C SER A 143 -19.57 18.40 4.93
N SER A 144 -19.69 17.09 5.12
CA SER A 144 -20.88 16.47 5.74
C SER A 144 -21.10 16.90 7.19
N LYS A 145 -20.07 17.45 7.85
CA LYS A 145 -20.13 18.04 9.20
C LYS A 145 -20.12 19.57 9.18
N GLY A 146 -20.17 20.20 8.01
CA GLY A 146 -20.05 21.65 7.84
C GLY A 146 -18.61 22.18 7.81
N GLY A 147 -17.61 21.28 7.73
CA GLY A 147 -16.20 21.64 7.62
C GLY A 147 -15.72 21.76 6.16
N PRO A 148 -14.41 22.00 5.96
CA PRO A 148 -13.81 22.08 4.63
C PRO A 148 -13.77 20.70 3.94
N ALA A 149 -13.97 20.69 2.62
CA ALA A 149 -14.03 19.46 1.83
C ALA A 149 -12.66 18.81 1.51
N ASN A 150 -11.56 19.50 1.78
CA ASN A 150 -10.21 19.05 1.44
C ASN A 150 -9.19 19.37 2.54
N LEU A 151 -9.54 19.07 3.79
CA LEU A 151 -8.62 19.28 4.91
C LEU A 151 -7.45 18.31 4.79
N VAL A 152 -6.22 18.83 4.79
CA VAL A 152 -5.01 18.01 4.69
C VAL A 152 -4.61 17.54 6.09
N GLY A 153 -4.63 16.24 6.32
CA GLY A 153 -4.07 15.61 7.52
C GLY A 153 -2.69 15.03 7.23
N THR A 154 -1.71 15.37 8.06
CA THR A 154 -0.34 14.84 7.97
C THR A 154 -0.09 13.92 9.16
N PHE A 155 0.29 12.67 8.90
CA PHE A 155 0.72 11.76 9.95
C PHE A 155 2.12 12.15 10.42
N ASP A 156 2.21 12.59 11.66
CA ASP A 156 3.41 12.82 12.43
C ASP A 156 3.58 11.65 13.42
N THR A 157 4.80 11.40 13.92
CA THR A 157 5.24 10.24 14.72
C THR A 157 4.14 9.42 15.42
N ASP A 158 3.27 10.08 16.18
CA ASP A 158 2.22 9.52 17.04
C ASP A 158 0.80 10.04 16.74
N GLY A 159 0.55 10.74 15.63
CA GLY A 159 -0.76 11.38 15.41
C GLY A 159 -0.98 12.03 14.05
N ILE A 160 -2.19 12.54 13.84
CA ILE A 160 -2.57 13.28 12.62
C ILE A 160 -2.61 14.77 12.96
N VAL A 161 -1.74 15.54 12.31
CA VAL A 161 -1.68 17.00 12.44
C VAL A 161 -2.48 17.65 11.32
N PHE A 162 -3.35 18.58 11.68
CA PHE A 162 -4.15 19.38 10.77
C PHE A 162 -3.60 20.82 10.67
N PRO A 163 -3.96 21.58 9.61
CA PRO A 163 -3.40 22.91 9.36
C PRO A 163 -3.84 23.97 10.38
N ASP A 164 -4.91 23.71 11.13
CA ASP A 164 -5.43 24.56 12.21
C ASP A 164 -4.64 24.40 13.52
N GLY A 165 -3.63 23.52 13.53
CA GLY A 165 -2.85 23.19 14.73
C GLY A 165 -3.50 22.11 15.59
N ASN A 166 -4.67 21.59 15.22
CA ASN A 166 -5.25 20.45 15.92
C ASN A 166 -4.43 19.20 15.60
N LYS A 167 -4.02 18.47 16.65
CA LYS A 167 -3.30 17.20 16.52
C LYS A 167 -4.12 16.11 17.16
N TRP A 168 -4.53 15.14 16.36
CA TRP A 168 -5.19 13.94 16.87
C TRP A 168 -4.13 12.92 17.25
N THR A 169 -4.04 12.60 18.53
CA THR A 169 -3.01 11.66 19.05
C THR A 169 -3.53 10.24 18.93
N LYS A 170 -2.71 9.36 18.35
CA LYS A 170 -3.03 7.94 18.18
C LYS A 170 -2.97 7.23 19.53
N ILE A 171 -3.95 6.37 19.76
CA ILE A 171 -4.02 5.57 20.99
C ILE A 171 -3.44 4.19 20.69
N ASP A 172 -2.29 3.90 21.29
CA ASP A 172 -1.72 2.57 21.24
C ASP A 172 -2.65 1.58 21.97
N PHE A 173 -2.93 0.45 21.31
CA PHE A 173 -3.86 -0.61 21.77
C PHE A 173 -5.36 -0.26 21.79
N GLY A 174 -5.73 0.96 21.36
CA GLY A 174 -7.11 1.42 21.32
C GLY A 174 -7.79 1.49 22.70
N THR A 175 -9.04 1.95 22.74
CA THR A 175 -9.83 1.91 23.98
C THR A 175 -11.24 1.36 23.74
N PRO A 176 -11.39 0.01 23.75
CA PRO A 176 -12.67 -0.65 23.47
C PRO A 176 -13.81 -0.22 24.40
N LYS A 177 -13.48 0.24 25.61
CA LYS A 177 -14.44 0.78 26.58
C LYS A 177 -15.01 2.14 26.15
N ARG A 178 -14.37 2.93 25.29
CA ARG A 178 -14.95 4.21 24.83
C ARG A 178 -15.74 4.09 23.52
N ARG A 179 -15.78 2.89 22.93
CA ARG A 179 -16.56 2.60 21.72
C ARG A 179 -18.04 2.33 22.06
N PRO A 180 -18.96 2.45 21.09
CA PRO A 180 -20.31 1.91 21.21
C PRO A 180 -20.29 0.47 21.72
N ILE A 181 -21.27 0.11 22.57
CA ILE A 181 -21.33 -1.18 23.26
C ILE A 181 -21.32 -2.36 22.26
N ASP A 182 -22.04 -2.21 21.16
CA ASP A 182 -22.14 -3.17 20.05
C ASP A 182 -20.86 -3.25 19.19
N MET A 183 -19.96 -2.26 19.29
CA MET A 183 -18.68 -2.22 18.58
C MET A 183 -17.47 -2.63 19.45
N ARG A 184 -17.71 -3.03 20.70
CA ARG A 184 -16.66 -3.42 21.67
C ARG A 184 -15.88 -4.67 21.24
N THR A 185 -16.50 -5.57 20.48
CA THR A 185 -15.96 -6.90 20.14
C THR A 185 -15.34 -7.01 18.75
N LEU A 186 -15.17 -5.90 18.02
CA LEU A 186 -14.36 -5.91 16.80
C LEU A 186 -12.89 -6.07 17.20
N LYS A 187 -12.49 -7.34 17.43
CA LYS A 187 -11.09 -7.74 17.40
C LYS A 187 -10.53 -7.27 16.07
N SER A 188 -9.41 -6.57 16.11
CA SER A 188 -8.55 -6.39 14.95
C SER A 188 -8.09 -7.79 14.52
N GLU A 189 -8.84 -8.41 13.61
CA GLU A 189 -8.32 -9.48 12.75
C GLU A 189 -7.55 -8.86 11.58
#